data_AF-A0A1L0BEN1-F1
#
_entry.id   AF-A0A1L0BEN1-F1
#
_cell.length_a   1.000
_cell.length_b   1.000
_cell.length_c   1.000
_cell.angle_alpha   90.00
_cell.angle_beta   90.00
_cell.angle_gamma   90.00
#
_symmetry.space_group_name_H-M   'P 1'
#
loop_
_entity.id
_entity.type
_entity.pdbx_description
1 polymer ?
#
loop_
_entity_poly.entity_id
_entity_poly.type
_entity_poly.pdbx_seq_one_letter_code
_entity_poly.pdbx_strand_id
1 'polypeptide(L)'
;MSVSKQQQEIIDNVVSSFLKTNDTLAKQYLKLRQNVVNLSSKITSEITTSGKINAELLFELKKLDVESSQVSQAYDIYLTRLKDTLKYAETYKPLYLLKLEQQYVALTDAKDSFTTNIAIIRDQSKPIVEKMAKIVASFDKGISYKPGSRARGADILTGKSSNPNPDSTLIDYASTVFEKNTLEEMFVDVDKKLRQLRTVDEINDESSEAKSNEPAPSINIGKYLDETLQNNRAYLRLSDSKYSYDITRTTSVNVGSTSMSLDDCNTAIESLIKEIQGLVEGGALAKERWMSNARKLEVVQTVLQSLEETEMEVDG
;
A
#
# COMPACT_ATOMS: atom_id res chain seq x y z
N MET A 1 -58.63 2.02 5.99
CA MET A 1 -59.02 1.06 4.93
C MET A 1 -57.82 0.86 4.03
N SER A 2 -57.19 -0.31 4.06
CA SER A 2 -56.04 -0.63 3.19
C SER A 2 -56.54 -1.14 1.84
N VAL A 3 -56.16 -0.47 0.75
CA VAL A 3 -56.44 -0.91 -0.62
C VAL A 3 -55.65 -2.20 -0.90
N SER A 4 -56.32 -3.23 -1.42
CA SER A 4 -55.67 -4.50 -1.79
C SER A 4 -54.71 -4.29 -2.97
N LYS A 5 -53.61 -5.05 -3.03
CA LYS A 5 -52.62 -4.97 -4.14
C LYS A 5 -53.26 -5.15 -5.53
N GLN A 6 -54.29 -5.99 -5.64
CA GLN A 6 -55.05 -6.20 -6.88
C GLN A 6 -55.90 -4.98 -7.24
N GLN A 7 -56.48 -4.30 -6.24
CA GLN A 7 -57.24 -3.08 -6.47
C GLN A 7 -56.32 -1.94 -6.93
N GLN A 8 -55.11 -1.85 -6.35
CA GLN A 8 -54.11 -0.88 -6.78
C GLN A 8 -53.67 -1.13 -8.23
N GLU A 9 -53.44 -2.38 -8.62
CA GLU A 9 -53.06 -2.74 -9.99
C GLU A 9 -54.18 -2.43 -11.01
N ILE A 10 -55.44 -2.67 -10.66
CA ILE A 10 -56.59 -2.27 -11.49
C ILE A 10 -56.67 -0.75 -11.62
N ILE A 11 -56.49 -0.03 -10.51
CA ILE A 11 -56.49 1.45 -10.52
C ILE A 11 -55.35 1.97 -11.41
N ASP A 12 -54.14 1.44 -11.27
CA ASP A 12 -52.98 1.85 -12.06
C ASP A 12 -53.18 1.54 -13.56
N ASN A 13 -53.81 0.41 -13.89
CA ASN A 13 -54.16 0.06 -15.26
C ASN A 13 -55.24 0.97 -15.85
N VAL A 14 -56.29 1.29 -15.07
CA VAL A 14 -57.35 2.21 -15.52
C VAL A 14 -56.82 3.63 -15.68
N VAL A 15 -56.01 4.11 -14.73
CA VAL A 15 -55.38 5.43 -14.78
C VAL A 15 -54.39 5.51 -15.94
N SER A 16 -53.53 4.51 -16.14
CA SER A 16 -52.59 4.49 -17.27
C SER A 16 -53.30 4.39 -18.62
N SER A 17 -54.36 3.58 -18.73
CA SER A 17 -55.20 3.53 -19.93
C SER A 17 -55.84 4.88 -20.18
N PHE A 18 -56.43 5.51 -19.15
CA PHE A 18 -57.06 6.82 -19.28
C PHE A 18 -56.04 7.89 -19.70
N LEU A 19 -54.86 7.92 -19.09
CA LEU A 19 -53.80 8.84 -19.49
C LEU A 19 -53.32 8.60 -20.92
N LYS A 20 -53.34 7.35 -21.40
CA LYS A 20 -52.97 6.99 -22.78
C LYS A 20 -54.05 7.28 -23.81
N THR A 21 -55.34 7.18 -23.45
CA THR A 21 -56.46 7.18 -24.42
C THR A 21 -57.48 8.30 -24.20
N ASN A 22 -57.29 9.19 -23.22
CA ASN A 22 -58.20 10.30 -22.99
C ASN A 22 -57.97 11.43 -24.00
N ASP A 23 -58.41 11.20 -25.24
CA ASP A 23 -58.50 12.22 -26.27
C ASP A 23 -59.90 12.85 -26.24
N THR A 24 -59.96 14.08 -25.72
CA THR A 24 -61.21 14.85 -25.60
C THR A 24 -61.78 15.26 -26.94
N LEU A 25 -60.92 15.51 -27.94
CA LEU A 25 -61.32 16.02 -29.25
C LEU A 25 -61.84 14.88 -30.13
N ALA A 26 -61.21 13.69 -30.07
CA ALA A 26 -61.77 12.48 -30.66
C ALA A 26 -63.12 12.09 -30.02
N LYS A 27 -63.29 12.26 -28.70
CA LYS A 27 -64.59 12.03 -28.03
C LYS A 27 -65.67 13.01 -28.51
N GLN A 28 -65.33 14.28 -28.71
CA GLN A 28 -66.25 15.28 -29.28
C GLN A 28 -66.67 14.91 -30.71
N TYR A 29 -65.73 14.46 -31.54
CA TYR A 29 -66.01 13.97 -32.89
C TYR A 29 -66.92 12.74 -32.89
N LEU A 30 -66.68 11.76 -32.01
CA LEU A 30 -67.54 10.58 -31.88
C LEU A 30 -68.95 10.95 -31.42
N LYS A 31 -69.08 11.88 -30.47
CA LYS A 31 -70.37 12.38 -30.01
C LYS A 31 -71.14 13.09 -31.13
N LEU A 32 -70.46 13.92 -31.92
CA LEU A 32 -71.04 14.57 -33.09
C LEU A 32 -71.56 13.52 -34.08
N ARG A 33 -70.76 12.48 -34.39
CA ARG A 33 -71.17 11.39 -35.29
C ARG A 33 -72.41 10.66 -34.78
N GLN A 34 -72.49 10.39 -33.48
CA GLN A 34 -73.68 9.79 -32.86
C GLN A 34 -74.91 10.70 -32.97
N ASN A 35 -74.73 12.01 -32.75
CA ASN A 35 -75.80 12.99 -32.90
C ASN A 35 -76.32 13.06 -34.34
N VAL A 36 -75.42 13.04 -35.34
CA VAL A 36 -75.79 13.00 -36.76
C VAL A 36 -76.61 11.76 -37.09
N VAL A 37 -76.18 10.58 -36.63
CA VAL A 37 -76.91 9.33 -36.86
C VAL A 37 -78.29 9.39 -36.20
N ASN A 38 -78.38 9.82 -34.94
CA ASN A 38 -79.64 9.94 -34.22
C ASN A 38 -80.60 10.92 -34.90
N LEU A 39 -80.12 12.10 -35.31
CA LEU A 39 -80.92 13.09 -36.02
C LEU A 39 -81.40 12.55 -37.38
N SER A 40 -80.50 11.90 -38.14
CA SER A 40 -80.86 11.31 -39.44
C SER A 40 -81.97 10.26 -39.29
N SER A 41 -81.89 9.40 -38.26
CA SER A 41 -82.90 8.39 -37.99
C SER A 41 -84.27 9.01 -37.65
N LYS A 42 -84.29 10.09 -36.87
CA LYS A 42 -85.51 10.84 -36.53
C LYS A 42 -86.12 11.48 -37.78
N ILE A 43 -85.32 12.18 -38.58
CA ILE A 43 -85.76 12.80 -39.84
C ILE A 43 -86.34 11.74 -40.79
N THR A 44 -85.66 10.60 -40.96
CA THR A 44 -86.18 9.52 -41.81
C THR A 44 -87.51 8.96 -41.29
N SER A 45 -87.66 8.80 -39.98
CA SER A 45 -88.91 8.32 -39.39
C SER A 45 -90.08 9.31 -39.55
N GLU A 46 -89.84 10.61 -39.41
CA GLU A 46 -90.87 11.64 -39.66
C GLU A 46 -91.26 11.70 -41.13
N ILE A 47 -90.29 11.66 -42.05
CA ILE A 47 -90.59 11.64 -43.49
C ILE A 47 -91.48 10.44 -43.85
N THR A 48 -91.21 9.26 -43.28
CA THR A 48 -92.03 8.06 -43.54
C THR A 48 -93.43 8.10 -42.90
N THR A 49 -93.65 8.90 -41.85
CA THR A 49 -94.91 8.89 -41.08
C THR A 49 -95.82 10.10 -41.37
N SER A 50 -95.26 11.30 -41.56
CA SER A 50 -96.01 12.56 -41.71
C SER A 50 -95.79 13.25 -43.06
N GLY A 51 -94.81 12.80 -43.85
CA GLY A 51 -94.48 13.37 -45.17
C GLY A 51 -93.95 14.82 -45.13
N LYS A 52 -93.78 15.42 -43.95
CA LYS A 52 -93.25 16.77 -43.73
C LYS A 52 -92.30 16.80 -42.54
N ILE A 53 -91.19 17.51 -42.69
CA ILE A 53 -90.16 17.65 -41.65
C ILE A 53 -90.53 18.80 -40.71
N ASN A 54 -90.43 18.58 -39.41
CA ASN A 54 -90.66 19.62 -38.40
C ASN A 54 -89.59 20.76 -38.47
N ALA A 55 -90.00 22.00 -38.22
CA ALA A 55 -89.12 23.18 -38.20
C ALA A 55 -88.02 23.08 -37.12
N GLU A 56 -88.31 22.39 -36.01
CA GLU A 56 -87.35 22.14 -34.93
C GLU A 56 -86.19 21.24 -35.36
N LEU A 57 -86.48 20.16 -36.12
CA LEU A 57 -85.45 19.27 -36.67
C LEU A 57 -84.60 19.98 -37.74
N LEU A 58 -85.19 20.90 -38.51
CA LEU A 58 -84.44 21.73 -39.46
C LEU A 58 -83.48 22.71 -38.77
N PHE A 59 -83.88 23.27 -37.62
CA PHE A 59 -83.00 24.11 -36.81
C PHE A 59 -81.86 23.29 -36.19
N GLU A 60 -82.18 22.11 -35.65
CA GLU A 60 -81.18 21.19 -35.08
C GLU A 60 -80.19 20.71 -36.15
N LEU A 61 -80.64 20.46 -37.38
CA LEU A 61 -79.79 20.13 -38.53
C LEU A 61 -78.80 21.26 -38.85
N LYS A 62 -79.27 22.51 -38.93
CA LYS A 62 -78.38 23.67 -39.17
C LYS A 62 -77.36 23.86 -38.06
N LYS A 63 -77.78 23.69 -36.80
CA LYS A 63 -76.88 23.75 -35.65
C LYS A 63 -75.79 22.68 -35.75
N LEU A 64 -76.17 21.45 -36.09
CA LEU A 64 -75.25 20.32 -36.22
C LEU A 64 -74.27 20.50 -37.39
N ASP A 65 -74.68 21.17 -38.47
CA ASP A 65 -73.81 21.50 -39.60
C ASP A 65 -72.69 22.49 -39.20
N VAL A 66 -73.03 23.51 -38.40
CA VAL A 66 -72.04 24.44 -37.83
C VAL A 66 -71.10 23.71 -36.87
N GLU A 67 -71.64 22.89 -35.96
CA GLU A 67 -70.84 22.10 -35.02
C GLU A 67 -69.92 21.11 -35.77
N SER A 68 -70.38 20.53 -36.87
CA SER A 68 -69.60 19.63 -37.72
C SER A 68 -68.41 20.31 -38.37
N SER A 69 -68.62 21.50 -38.95
CA SER A 69 -67.54 22.30 -39.54
C SER A 69 -66.48 22.67 -38.50
N GLN A 70 -66.91 23.08 -37.30
CA GLN A 70 -66.01 23.43 -36.20
C GLN A 70 -65.18 22.24 -35.71
N VAL A 71 -65.83 21.11 -35.45
CA VAL A 71 -65.14 19.90 -34.96
C VAL A 71 -64.21 19.34 -36.02
N SER A 72 -64.59 19.36 -37.31
CA SER A 72 -63.73 18.92 -38.41
C SER A 72 -62.43 19.72 -38.47
N GLN A 73 -62.52 21.06 -38.45
CA GLN A 73 -61.35 21.93 -38.46
C GLN A 73 -60.46 21.71 -37.23
N ALA A 74 -61.06 21.62 -36.05
CA ALA A 74 -60.33 21.36 -34.81
C ALA A 74 -59.61 20.00 -34.84
N TYR A 75 -60.24 18.98 -35.43
CA TYR A 75 -59.66 17.64 -35.56
C TYR A 75 -58.52 17.59 -36.58
N ASP A 76 -58.63 18.30 -37.70
CA ASP A 76 -57.54 18.41 -38.68
C ASP A 76 -56.29 19.10 -38.10
N ILE A 77 -56.49 20.17 -37.32
CA ILE A 77 -55.40 20.85 -36.60
C ILE A 77 -54.78 19.89 -35.58
N TYR A 78 -55.61 19.13 -34.85
CA TYR A 78 -55.15 18.16 -33.86
C TYR A 78 -54.30 17.03 -34.49
N LEU A 79 -54.75 16.47 -35.62
CA LEU A 79 -54.00 15.45 -36.36
C LEU A 79 -52.67 15.98 -36.88
N THR A 80 -52.66 17.21 -37.39
CA THR A 80 -51.43 17.86 -37.87
C THR A 80 -50.43 18.03 -36.72
N ARG A 81 -50.90 18.54 -35.58
CA ARG A 81 -50.07 18.68 -34.37
C ARG A 81 -49.52 17.34 -33.89
N LEU A 82 -50.34 16.29 -33.84
CA LEU A 82 -49.90 14.93 -33.48
C LEU A 82 -48.79 14.45 -34.41
N LYS A 83 -48.98 14.61 -35.73
CA LYS A 83 -48.01 14.24 -36.75
C LYS A 83 -46.68 14.97 -36.55
N ASP A 84 -46.72 16.26 -36.25
CA ASP A 84 -45.53 17.06 -36.01
C ASP A 84 -44.83 16.69 -34.69
N THR A 85 -45.59 16.39 -33.63
CA THR A 85 -45.01 15.88 -32.37
C THR A 85 -44.33 14.53 -32.55
N LEU A 86 -44.89 13.65 -33.39
CA LEU A 86 -44.33 12.33 -33.65
C LEU A 86 -43.02 12.45 -34.44
N LYS A 87 -42.98 13.31 -35.47
CA LYS A 87 -41.74 13.65 -36.20
C LYS A 87 -40.68 14.24 -35.27
N TYR A 88 -41.07 15.13 -34.36
CA TYR A 88 -40.16 15.72 -33.38
C TYR A 88 -39.60 14.64 -32.44
N ALA A 89 -40.43 13.71 -31.96
CA ALA A 89 -40.01 12.61 -31.11
C ALA A 89 -39.07 11.62 -31.82
N GLU A 90 -39.27 11.37 -33.12
CA GLU A 90 -38.36 10.53 -33.93
C GLU A 90 -36.99 11.19 -34.14
N THR A 91 -36.98 12.51 -34.37
CA THR A 91 -35.76 13.23 -34.74
C THR A 91 -34.96 13.68 -33.52
N TYR A 92 -35.64 14.00 -32.41
CA TYR A 92 -35.02 14.59 -31.23
C TYR A 92 -34.98 13.60 -30.08
N LYS A 93 -33.81 12.97 -29.88
CA LYS A 93 -33.52 12.27 -28.62
C LYS A 93 -33.28 13.31 -27.52
N PRO A 94 -34.00 13.25 -26.39
CA PRO A 94 -33.76 14.14 -25.28
C PRO A 94 -32.31 14.11 -24.79
N LEU A 95 -31.74 15.28 -24.50
CA LEU A 95 -30.34 15.43 -24.08
C LEU A 95 -30.00 14.64 -22.81
N TYR A 96 -30.98 14.45 -21.92
CA TYR A 96 -30.80 13.63 -20.72
C TYR A 96 -30.60 12.14 -21.02
N LEU A 97 -31.23 11.60 -22.09
CA LEU A 97 -31.03 10.20 -22.49
C LEU A 97 -29.63 9.98 -23.03
N LEU A 98 -29.12 10.91 -23.84
CA LEU A 98 -27.74 10.86 -24.35
C LEU A 98 -26.74 10.91 -23.19
N LYS A 99 -26.95 11.80 -22.22
CA LYS A 99 -26.09 11.88 -21.03
C LYS A 99 -26.16 10.59 -20.20
N LEU A 100 -27.35 10.01 -20.05
CA LEU A 100 -27.54 8.76 -19.32
C LEU A 100 -26.84 7.59 -20.02
N GLU A 101 -26.91 7.52 -21.34
CA GLU A 101 -26.21 6.52 -22.16
C GLU A 101 -24.69 6.63 -22.00
N GLN A 102 -24.14 7.84 -22.06
CA GLN A 102 -22.71 8.07 -21.79
C GLN A 102 -22.30 7.65 -20.38
N GLN A 103 -23.11 7.99 -19.37
CA GLN A 103 -22.85 7.58 -17.99
C GLN A 103 -22.91 6.06 -17.82
N TYR A 104 -23.85 5.40 -18.51
CA TYR A 104 -23.98 3.95 -18.49
C TYR A 104 -22.76 3.26 -19.10
N VAL A 105 -22.28 3.74 -20.25
CA VAL A 105 -21.05 3.22 -20.89
C VAL A 105 -19.84 3.39 -19.97
N ALA A 106 -19.63 4.59 -19.44
CA ALA A 106 -18.51 4.87 -18.52
C ALA A 106 -18.55 3.98 -17.25
N LEU A 107 -19.75 3.73 -16.72
CA LEU A 107 -19.91 2.85 -15.55
C LEU A 107 -19.63 1.39 -15.90
N THR A 108 -19.98 0.97 -17.11
CA THR A 108 -19.71 -0.39 -17.61
C THR A 108 -18.21 -0.61 -17.78
N ASP A 109 -17.51 0.34 -18.40
CA ASP A 109 -16.05 0.30 -18.56
C ASP A 109 -15.33 0.26 -17.20
N ALA A 110 -15.79 1.09 -16.25
CA ALA A 110 -15.26 1.10 -14.89
C ALA A 110 -15.48 -0.25 -14.19
N LYS A 111 -16.68 -0.83 -14.31
CA LYS A 111 -16.97 -2.16 -13.76
C LYS A 111 -16.02 -3.21 -14.33
N ASP A 112 -15.82 -3.21 -15.64
CA ASP A 112 -14.94 -4.19 -16.29
C ASP A 112 -13.49 -4.03 -15.81
N SER A 113 -12.99 -2.80 -15.69
CA SER A 113 -11.65 -2.54 -15.11
C SER A 113 -11.51 -3.01 -13.66
N PHE A 114 -12.55 -2.89 -12.84
CA PHE A 114 -12.51 -3.41 -11.47
C PHE A 114 -12.53 -4.94 -11.44
N THR A 115 -13.28 -5.58 -12.34
CA THR A 115 -13.29 -7.05 -12.41
C THR A 115 -11.94 -7.63 -12.81
N THR A 116 -11.23 -6.99 -13.76
CA THR A 116 -9.88 -7.42 -14.14
C THR A 116 -8.89 -7.18 -13.00
N ASN A 117 -8.95 -6.05 -12.30
CA ASN A 117 -8.12 -5.77 -11.14
C ASN A 117 -8.36 -6.77 -9.99
N ILE A 118 -9.63 -7.15 -9.73
CA ILE A 118 -9.96 -8.17 -8.73
C ILE A 118 -9.36 -9.52 -9.13
N ALA A 119 -9.39 -9.90 -10.40
CA ALA A 119 -8.77 -11.13 -10.88
C ALA A 119 -7.24 -11.11 -10.67
N ILE A 120 -6.57 -10.00 -11.00
CA ILE A 120 -5.13 -9.82 -10.75
C ILE A 120 -4.80 -10.00 -9.26
N ILE A 121 -5.57 -9.35 -8.38
CA ILE A 121 -5.34 -9.44 -6.94
C ILE A 121 -5.54 -10.88 -6.44
N ARG A 122 -6.60 -11.55 -6.91
CA ARG A 122 -6.94 -12.91 -6.50
C ARG A 122 -5.90 -13.94 -6.95
N ASP A 123 -5.48 -13.85 -8.20
CA ASP A 123 -4.73 -14.91 -8.86
C ASP A 123 -3.22 -14.68 -8.80
N GLN A 124 -2.76 -13.43 -8.69
CA GLN A 124 -1.34 -13.09 -8.65
C GLN A 124 -0.90 -12.62 -7.27
N SER A 125 -1.53 -11.57 -6.70
CA SER A 125 -0.99 -10.96 -5.48
C SER A 125 -1.28 -11.78 -4.22
N LYS A 126 -2.48 -12.35 -4.09
CA LYS A 126 -2.84 -13.21 -2.95
C LYS A 126 -1.87 -14.38 -2.74
N PRO A 127 -1.53 -15.23 -3.75
CA PRO A 127 -0.60 -16.33 -3.52
C PRO A 127 0.81 -15.83 -3.17
N ILE A 128 1.25 -14.68 -3.68
CA ILE A 128 2.54 -14.08 -3.30
C ILE A 128 2.54 -13.68 -1.83
N VAL A 129 1.50 -12.99 -1.36
CA VAL A 129 1.36 -12.58 0.04
C VAL A 129 1.28 -13.79 0.96
N GLU A 130 0.55 -14.85 0.57
CA GLU A 130 0.50 -16.11 1.33
C GLU A 130 1.87 -16.80 1.38
N LYS A 131 2.65 -16.77 0.29
CA LYS A 131 4.03 -17.26 0.28
C LYS A 131 4.92 -16.44 1.23
N MET A 132 4.85 -15.11 1.18
CA MET A 132 5.60 -14.22 2.07
C MET A 132 5.27 -14.49 3.54
N ALA A 133 3.98 -14.61 3.89
CA ALA A 133 3.54 -14.91 5.25
C ALA A 133 4.10 -16.26 5.75
N LYS A 134 4.15 -17.28 4.88
CA LYS A 134 4.76 -18.58 5.21
C LYS A 134 6.28 -18.47 5.43
N ILE A 135 6.98 -17.70 4.60
CA ILE A 135 8.44 -17.49 4.74
C ILE A 135 8.73 -16.77 6.06
N VAL A 136 8.01 -15.68 6.36
CA VAL A 136 8.15 -14.95 7.64
C VAL A 136 7.89 -15.88 8.82
N ALA A 137 6.81 -16.66 8.79
CA ALA A 137 6.52 -17.62 9.84
C ALA A 137 7.59 -18.72 9.99
N SER A 138 8.24 -19.13 8.90
CA SER A 138 9.37 -20.07 8.94
C SER A 138 10.65 -19.45 9.50
N PHE A 139 10.89 -18.17 9.18
CA PHE A 139 12.02 -17.39 9.67
C PHE A 139 11.90 -17.11 11.17
N ASP A 140 10.73 -16.67 11.64
CA ASP A 140 10.46 -16.47 13.08
C ASP A 140 10.63 -17.75 13.89
N LYS A 141 10.21 -18.89 13.32
CA LYS A 141 10.45 -20.22 13.92
C LYS A 141 11.93 -20.59 13.95
N GLY A 142 12.70 -20.17 12.95
CA GLY A 142 14.15 -20.35 12.90
C GLY A 142 14.91 -19.50 13.91
N ILE A 143 14.48 -18.24 14.11
CA ILE A 143 15.07 -17.32 15.09
C ILE A 143 14.73 -17.72 16.53
N SER A 144 13.52 -18.23 16.77
CA SER A 144 13.08 -18.68 18.10
C SER A 144 13.69 -20.03 18.55
N TYR A 145 14.67 -20.56 17.82
CA TYR A 145 15.38 -21.78 18.17
C TYR A 145 16.06 -21.65 19.55
N LYS A 146 15.51 -22.36 20.54
CA LYS A 146 16.11 -22.49 21.88
C LYS A 146 17.15 -23.62 21.86
N PRO A 147 18.39 -23.39 22.35
CA PRO A 147 19.38 -24.44 22.46
C PRO A 147 18.87 -25.53 23.41
N GLY A 148 18.67 -26.75 22.89
CA GLY A 148 18.23 -27.91 23.68
C GLY A 148 16.99 -28.63 23.15
N SER A 149 16.16 -27.96 22.35
CA SER A 149 15.05 -28.61 21.63
C SER A 149 15.57 -29.17 20.30
N ARG A 150 16.11 -30.40 20.32
CA ARG A 150 16.40 -31.15 19.08
C ARG A 150 15.09 -31.55 18.41
N ALA A 151 14.40 -30.60 17.78
CA ALA A 151 13.41 -30.93 16.78
C ALA A 151 14.17 -31.45 15.55
N ARG A 152 14.30 -32.79 15.46
CA ARG A 152 14.70 -33.45 14.21
C ARG A 152 13.68 -33.05 13.14
N GLY A 153 14.09 -32.26 12.15
CA GLY A 153 13.36 -32.15 10.88
C GLY A 153 12.77 -30.79 10.48
N ALA A 154 13.15 -29.67 11.10
CA ALA A 154 12.87 -28.35 10.51
C ALA A 154 14.15 -27.79 9.89
N ASP A 155 14.55 -28.35 8.75
CA ASP A 155 15.56 -27.69 7.92
C ASP A 155 14.97 -26.33 7.51
N ILE A 156 15.66 -25.25 7.84
CA ILE A 156 15.29 -23.87 7.47
C ILE A 156 15.89 -23.54 6.10
N LEU A 157 16.98 -24.22 5.75
CA LEU A 157 17.73 -24.05 4.52
C LEU A 157 17.41 -25.20 3.55
N THR A 158 17.43 -24.90 2.26
CA THR A 158 17.49 -25.91 1.22
C THR A 158 18.81 -26.71 1.32
N GLY A 159 18.85 -27.92 0.76
CA GLY A 159 20.08 -28.72 0.75
C GLY A 159 21.22 -28.03 -0.02
N LYS A 160 22.48 -28.29 0.37
CA LYS A 160 23.69 -27.65 -0.22
C LYS A 160 23.82 -27.76 -1.74
N SER A 161 23.13 -28.72 -2.35
CA SER A 161 23.11 -28.99 -3.80
C SER A 161 21.73 -28.79 -4.43
N SER A 162 20.80 -28.16 -3.72
CA SER A 162 19.46 -27.88 -4.23
C SER A 162 19.49 -26.61 -5.06
N ASN A 163 18.88 -26.65 -6.24
CA ASN A 163 18.63 -25.43 -7.00
C ASN A 163 17.55 -24.59 -6.30
N PRO A 164 17.55 -23.25 -6.50
CA PRO A 164 16.51 -22.38 -5.96
C PRO A 164 15.15 -22.81 -6.53
N ASN A 165 14.29 -23.35 -5.68
CA ASN A 165 12.95 -23.74 -6.08
C ASN A 165 11.98 -22.59 -5.70
N PRO A 166 11.33 -21.92 -6.66
CA PRO A 166 10.42 -20.80 -6.40
C PRO A 166 9.14 -21.19 -5.63
N ASP A 167 8.88 -22.49 -5.47
CA ASP A 167 7.76 -23.02 -4.69
C ASP A 167 8.17 -23.58 -3.32
N SER A 168 9.47 -23.56 -3.00
CA SER A 168 9.97 -23.98 -1.69
C SER A 168 9.73 -22.90 -0.63
N THR A 169 9.32 -23.31 0.57
CA THR A 169 9.23 -22.44 1.76
C THR A 169 10.54 -22.35 2.52
N LEU A 170 11.58 -23.03 2.05
CA LEU A 170 12.92 -23.07 2.66
C LEU A 170 13.80 -21.95 2.09
N ILE A 171 14.64 -21.36 2.93
CA ILE A 171 15.62 -20.35 2.53
C ILE A 171 16.69 -21.02 1.64
N ASP A 172 17.10 -20.34 0.59
CA ASP A 172 18.13 -20.86 -0.31
C ASP A 172 19.48 -20.98 0.41
N TYR A 173 20.13 -22.15 0.36
CA TYR A 173 21.47 -22.32 0.94
C TYR A 173 22.47 -21.36 0.29
N ALA A 174 22.31 -21.05 -1.01
CA ALA A 174 23.19 -20.12 -1.71
C ALA A 174 23.18 -18.72 -1.07
N SER A 175 22.06 -18.27 -0.49
CA SER A 175 21.96 -16.99 0.22
C SER A 175 22.72 -16.95 1.55
N THR A 176 23.11 -18.11 2.09
CA THR A 176 23.93 -18.19 3.32
C THR A 176 25.42 -18.20 3.06
N VAL A 177 25.82 -18.23 1.78
CA VAL A 177 27.22 -18.20 1.35
C VAL A 177 27.64 -16.75 1.12
N PHE A 178 28.71 -16.34 1.77
CA PHE A 178 29.27 -15.01 1.64
C PHE A 178 30.79 -15.04 1.44
N GLU A 179 31.33 -13.94 0.92
CA GLU A 179 32.76 -13.76 0.74
C GLU A 179 33.36 -13.01 1.93
N LYS A 180 34.54 -13.44 2.38
CA LYS A 180 35.24 -12.82 3.52
C LYS A 180 35.43 -11.31 3.32
N ASN A 181 35.79 -10.90 2.10
CA ASN A 181 36.02 -9.50 1.76
C ASN A 181 34.78 -8.63 2.03
N THR A 182 33.58 -9.13 1.74
CA THR A 182 32.33 -8.38 1.99
C THR A 182 32.08 -8.16 3.48
N LEU A 183 32.55 -9.08 4.33
CA LEU A 183 32.45 -8.95 5.78
C LEU A 183 33.52 -8.00 6.31
N GLU A 184 34.73 -8.04 5.77
CA GLU A 184 35.79 -7.07 6.06
C GLU A 184 35.35 -5.63 5.71
N GLU A 185 34.66 -5.44 4.58
CA GLU A 185 34.12 -4.14 4.15
C GLU A 185 33.15 -3.53 5.18
N MET A 186 32.31 -4.35 5.83
CA MET A 186 31.37 -3.86 6.86
C MET A 186 32.07 -3.31 8.10
N PHE A 187 33.31 -3.74 8.37
CA PHE A 187 34.09 -3.28 9.52
C PHE A 187 35.05 -2.14 9.21
N VAL A 188 35.16 -1.70 7.94
CA VAL A 188 36.10 -0.64 7.53
C VAL A 188 35.86 0.66 8.30
N ASP A 189 34.61 1.04 8.53
CA ASP A 189 34.30 2.28 9.23
C ASP A 189 34.59 2.20 10.74
N VAL A 190 34.43 1.01 11.33
CA VAL A 190 34.82 0.74 12.72
C VAL A 190 36.35 0.75 12.84
N ASP A 191 37.06 0.11 11.90
CA ASP A 191 38.52 0.09 11.86
C ASP A 191 39.09 1.50 11.68
N LYS A 192 38.51 2.33 10.81
CA LYS A 192 38.87 3.75 10.68
C LYS A 192 38.66 4.52 12.00
N LYS A 193 37.51 4.35 12.66
CA LYS A 193 37.20 5.01 13.93
C LYS A 193 38.15 4.58 15.06
N LEU A 194 38.54 3.30 15.10
CA LEU A 194 39.49 2.78 16.09
C LEU A 194 40.94 3.19 15.80
N ARG A 195 41.34 3.30 14.52
CA ARG A 195 42.69 3.78 14.14
C ARG A 195 42.88 5.28 14.37
N GLN A 196 41.80 6.06 14.38
CA GLN A 196 41.84 7.47 14.76
C GLN A 196 42.02 7.68 16.27
N LEU A 197 41.86 6.63 17.08
CA LEU A 197 42.17 6.69 18.50
C LEU A 197 43.68 6.71 18.68
N ARG A 198 44.23 7.89 18.99
CA ARG A 198 45.60 8.04 19.45
C ARG A 198 45.81 7.12 20.64
N THR A 199 46.58 6.05 20.47
CA THR A 199 46.97 5.22 21.59
C THR A 199 47.93 5.99 22.50
N VAL A 200 47.84 5.71 23.79
CA VAL A 200 48.55 6.35 24.92
C VAL A 200 50.09 6.40 24.75
N ASP A 201 50.65 5.68 23.77
CA ASP A 201 52.09 5.64 23.47
C ASP A 201 52.56 6.71 22.48
N GLU A 202 51.68 7.32 21.69
CA GLU A 202 52.06 8.38 20.74
C GLU A 202 52.37 9.73 21.42
N ILE A 203 51.99 9.93 22.69
CA ILE A 203 52.26 11.17 23.45
C ILE A 203 53.73 11.25 23.90
N ASN A 204 54.49 10.16 23.81
CA ASN A 204 55.86 10.11 24.30
C ASN A 204 56.91 10.66 23.31
N ASP A 205 56.59 10.74 22.01
CA ASP A 205 57.57 10.95 20.94
C ASP A 205 57.50 12.34 20.28
N GLU A 206 57.31 13.42 21.03
CA GLU A 206 57.60 14.77 20.51
C GLU A 206 59.09 15.14 20.54
N SER A 207 59.97 14.22 20.97
CA SER A 207 61.42 14.49 21.09
C SER A 207 62.35 13.39 20.56
N SER A 208 61.89 12.53 19.66
CA SER A 208 62.78 11.55 19.01
C SER A 208 62.41 11.32 17.55
N GLU A 209 63.00 12.12 16.65
CA GLU A 209 63.20 11.72 15.27
C GLU A 209 64.15 10.50 15.23
N ALA A 210 63.60 9.28 15.27
CA ALA A 210 64.13 8.08 14.58
C ALA A 210 63.48 6.77 15.09
N LYS A 211 62.50 6.26 14.35
CA LYS A 211 62.56 4.98 13.62
C LYS A 211 61.16 4.52 13.20
N SER A 212 60.99 4.58 11.89
CA SER A 212 59.99 3.93 11.06
C SER A 212 59.72 2.45 11.39
N ASN A 213 58.44 2.08 11.20
CA ASN A 213 57.93 0.76 10.82
C ASN A 213 57.50 -0.24 11.90
N GLU A 214 56.89 0.22 13.00
CA GLU A 214 55.92 -0.63 13.70
C GLU A 214 54.54 0.03 13.62
N PRO A 215 53.52 -0.65 13.05
CA PRO A 215 52.18 -0.10 13.05
C PRO A 215 51.74 0.03 14.51
N ALA A 216 51.25 1.22 14.88
CA ALA A 216 50.66 1.52 16.17
C ALA A 216 49.78 0.34 16.66
N PRO A 217 49.74 0.04 17.97
CA PRO A 217 48.97 -1.07 18.54
C PRO A 217 47.47 -0.79 18.35
N SER A 218 47.01 -1.00 17.13
CA SER A 218 45.64 -0.89 16.69
C SER A 218 44.98 -2.25 16.86
N ILE A 219 43.74 -2.24 17.31
CA ILE A 219 42.91 -3.44 17.41
C ILE A 219 42.79 -4.02 16.00
N ASN A 220 43.50 -5.12 15.74
CA ASN A 220 43.51 -5.76 14.42
C ASN A 220 42.20 -6.53 14.21
N ILE A 221 41.15 -5.83 13.80
CA ILE A 221 39.82 -6.42 13.55
C ILE A 221 39.91 -7.59 12.57
N GLY A 222 40.76 -7.52 11.56
CA GLY A 222 40.97 -8.62 10.61
C GLY A 222 41.42 -9.93 11.27
N LYS A 223 42.29 -9.87 12.30
CA LYS A 223 42.72 -11.07 13.04
C LYS A 223 41.59 -11.66 13.88
N TYR A 224 40.80 -10.80 14.55
CA TYR A 224 39.63 -11.23 15.32
C TYR A 224 38.53 -11.80 14.42
N LEU A 225 38.36 -11.23 13.23
CA LEU A 225 37.45 -11.73 12.20
C LEU A 225 37.89 -13.13 11.72
N ASP A 226 39.18 -13.31 11.45
CA ASP A 226 39.71 -14.64 11.11
C ASP A 226 39.54 -15.66 12.22
N GLU A 227 39.80 -15.26 13.46
CA GLU A 227 39.64 -16.13 14.64
C GLU A 227 38.18 -16.52 14.87
N THR A 228 37.25 -15.57 14.71
CA THR A 228 35.80 -15.84 14.86
C THR A 228 35.26 -16.72 13.74
N LEU A 229 35.71 -16.53 12.50
CA LEU A 229 35.32 -17.39 11.37
C LEU A 229 35.88 -18.81 11.51
N GLN A 230 37.06 -19.00 12.11
CA GLN A 230 37.68 -20.32 12.28
C GLN A 230 37.18 -21.06 13.52
N ASN A 231 36.95 -20.36 14.63
CA ASN A 231 36.63 -21.00 15.91
C ASN A 231 35.13 -21.23 16.12
N ASN A 232 34.26 -20.54 15.38
CA ASN A 232 32.82 -20.67 15.57
C ASN A 232 32.21 -21.75 14.66
N ARG A 233 31.50 -22.69 15.28
CA ARG A 233 30.88 -23.87 14.64
C ARG A 233 29.76 -23.51 13.65
N ALA A 234 29.27 -22.28 13.70
CA ALA A 234 28.26 -21.75 12.80
C ALA A 234 28.80 -21.44 11.39
N TYR A 235 30.09 -21.17 11.26
CA TYR A 235 30.72 -20.88 9.97
C TYR A 235 31.37 -22.14 9.43
N LEU A 236 31.08 -22.46 8.17
CA LEU A 236 31.69 -23.58 7.47
C LEU A 236 32.48 -23.02 6.29
N ARG A 237 33.79 -23.28 6.27
CA ARG A 237 34.67 -22.82 5.20
C ARG A 237 34.44 -23.64 3.93
N LEU A 238 34.02 -22.98 2.85
CA LEU A 238 33.81 -23.61 1.54
C LEU A 238 35.05 -23.47 0.63
N SER A 239 35.75 -22.34 0.72
CA SER A 239 37.00 -22.08 0.00
C SER A 239 37.85 -21.07 0.78
N ASP A 240 39.00 -20.64 0.23
CA ASP A 240 39.89 -19.73 0.94
C ASP A 240 39.24 -18.39 1.32
N SER A 241 38.32 -17.89 0.50
CA SER A 241 37.59 -16.64 0.72
C SER A 241 36.08 -16.80 0.91
N LYS A 242 35.52 -18.02 0.86
CA LYS A 242 34.06 -18.24 0.96
C LYS A 242 33.68 -19.06 2.18
N TYR A 243 32.66 -18.59 2.88
CA TYR A 243 32.10 -19.20 4.08
C TYR A 243 30.59 -19.36 3.92
N SER A 244 30.02 -20.42 4.51
CA SER A 244 28.57 -20.57 4.66
C SER A 244 28.17 -20.47 6.13
N TYR A 245 27.11 -19.73 6.40
CA TYR A 245 26.54 -19.61 7.74
C TYR A 245 25.42 -20.62 7.98
N ASP A 246 25.59 -21.50 8.96
CA ASP A 246 24.59 -22.49 9.37
C ASP A 246 23.88 -22.02 10.65
N ILE A 247 22.67 -21.48 10.48
CA ILE A 247 21.82 -20.96 11.56
C ILE A 247 21.57 -22.02 12.64
N THR A 248 21.47 -23.31 12.26
CA THR A 248 21.15 -24.40 13.21
C THR A 248 22.30 -24.73 14.15
N ARG A 249 23.53 -24.36 13.76
CA ARG A 249 24.77 -24.58 14.52
C ARG A 249 25.19 -23.36 15.31
N THR A 250 24.45 -22.26 15.20
CA THR A 250 24.70 -21.07 15.99
C THR A 250 24.51 -21.37 17.45
N THR A 251 25.54 -21.12 18.25
CA THR A 251 25.34 -20.90 19.67
C THR A 251 24.58 -19.60 19.79
N SER A 252 23.46 -19.58 20.53
CA SER A 252 22.77 -18.33 20.85
C SER A 252 23.74 -17.44 21.62
N VAL A 253 24.50 -16.61 20.91
CA VAL A 253 25.24 -15.52 21.54
C VAL A 253 24.15 -14.60 22.07
N ASN A 254 24.03 -14.53 23.39
CA ASN A 254 23.01 -13.74 24.05
C ASN A 254 23.42 -12.27 23.93
N VAL A 255 23.21 -11.67 22.75
CA VAL A 255 23.54 -10.26 22.47
C VAL A 255 22.49 -9.32 23.09
N GLY A 256 21.48 -9.85 23.78
CA GLY A 256 20.39 -9.09 24.36
C GLY A 256 19.09 -9.88 24.26
N SER A 257 17.99 -9.31 24.76
CA SER A 257 16.66 -9.92 24.64
C SER A 257 16.37 -10.27 23.18
N THR A 258 15.53 -11.30 22.95
CA THR A 258 15.07 -11.77 21.63
C THR A 258 14.33 -10.73 20.77
N SER A 259 14.43 -9.44 21.14
CA SER A 259 13.74 -8.29 20.56
C SER A 259 14.70 -7.14 20.18
N MET A 260 16.02 -7.27 20.36
CA MET A 260 16.95 -6.22 19.90
C MET A 260 16.93 -6.15 18.38
N SER A 261 16.58 -4.99 17.85
CA SER A 261 16.62 -4.72 16.41
C SER A 261 18.07 -4.52 15.94
N LEU A 262 18.29 -4.59 14.62
CA LEU A 262 19.61 -4.30 14.05
C LEU A 262 20.06 -2.86 14.36
N ASP A 263 19.12 -1.92 14.43
CA ASP A 263 19.40 -0.53 14.81
C ASP A 263 19.83 -0.42 16.29
N ASP A 264 19.25 -1.21 17.18
CA ASP A 264 19.68 -1.29 18.58
C ASP A 264 21.12 -1.84 18.69
N CYS A 265 21.48 -2.84 17.87
CA CYS A 265 22.85 -3.33 17.80
C CYS A 265 23.82 -2.25 17.30
N ASN A 266 23.45 -1.51 16.24
CA ASN A 266 24.28 -0.45 15.68
C ASN A 266 24.50 0.69 16.68
N THR A 267 23.43 1.12 17.37
CA THR A 267 23.53 2.16 18.41
C THR A 267 24.34 1.69 19.62
N ALA A 268 24.24 0.42 20.02
CA ALA A 268 25.08 -0.16 21.06
C ALA A 268 26.57 -0.20 20.64
N ILE A 269 26.87 -0.58 19.39
CA ILE A 269 28.23 -0.54 18.83
C ILE A 269 28.77 0.89 18.87
N GLU A 270 27.98 1.89 18.46
CA GLU A 270 28.39 3.30 18.52
C GLU A 270 28.63 3.79 19.95
N SER A 271 27.79 3.39 20.90
CA SER A 271 27.98 3.71 22.33
C SER A 271 29.27 3.10 22.86
N LEU A 272 29.52 1.82 22.58
CA LEU A 272 30.75 1.13 22.97
C LEU A 272 31.99 1.76 22.34
N ILE A 273 31.90 2.17 21.07
CA ILE A 273 32.99 2.91 20.42
C ILE A 273 33.28 4.19 21.22
N LYS A 274 32.26 5.00 21.55
CA LYS A 274 32.39 6.23 22.35
C LYS A 274 32.99 5.97 23.73
N GLU A 275 32.57 4.91 24.42
CA GLU A 275 33.13 4.50 25.71
C GLU A 275 34.60 4.13 25.59
N ILE A 276 34.99 3.39 24.55
CA ILE A 276 36.40 3.07 24.26
C ILE A 276 37.19 4.37 24.02
N GLN A 277 36.66 5.34 23.27
CA GLN A 277 37.35 6.62 23.06
C GLN A 277 37.57 7.35 24.41
N GLY A 278 36.52 7.42 25.23
CA GLY A 278 36.60 8.04 26.56
C GLY A 278 37.59 7.35 27.50
N LEU A 279 37.69 6.02 27.46
CA LEU A 279 38.68 5.25 28.23
C LEU A 279 40.11 5.51 27.74
N VAL A 280 40.32 5.61 26.42
CA VAL A 280 41.64 5.91 25.84
C VAL A 280 42.07 7.34 26.20
N GLU A 281 41.19 8.33 26.07
CA GLU A 281 41.44 9.72 26.46
C GLU A 281 41.70 9.85 27.97
N GLY A 282 40.88 9.18 28.80
CA GLY A 282 41.08 9.13 30.25
C GLY A 282 42.41 8.48 30.64
N GLY A 283 42.81 7.41 29.94
CA GLY A 283 44.10 6.76 30.11
C GLY A 283 45.28 7.66 29.74
N ALA A 284 45.16 8.42 28.65
CA ALA A 284 46.16 9.41 28.24
C ALA A 284 46.35 10.51 29.30
N LEU A 285 45.24 11.10 29.77
CA LEU A 285 45.26 12.14 30.83
C LEU A 285 45.82 11.60 32.15
N ALA A 286 45.49 10.36 32.51
CA ALA A 286 46.06 9.72 33.69
C ALA A 286 47.58 9.56 33.54
N LYS A 287 48.07 9.07 32.40
CA LYS A 287 49.51 8.91 32.14
C LYS A 287 50.25 10.24 32.14
N GLU A 288 49.68 11.31 31.56
CA GLU A 288 50.26 12.65 31.61
C GLU A 288 50.40 13.16 33.05
N ARG A 289 49.38 12.94 33.89
CA ARG A 289 49.46 13.26 35.33
C ARG A 289 50.53 12.45 36.05
N TRP A 290 50.65 11.16 35.76
CA TRP A 290 51.72 10.30 36.29
C TRP A 290 53.11 10.81 35.87
N MET A 291 53.30 11.17 34.59
CA MET A 291 54.55 11.72 34.07
C MET A 291 54.90 13.08 34.69
N SER A 292 53.91 13.98 34.83
CA SER A 292 54.10 15.28 35.49
C SER A 292 54.51 15.10 36.95
N ASN A 293 53.87 14.17 37.65
CA ASN A 293 54.22 13.84 39.04
C ASN A 293 55.60 13.19 39.15
N ALA A 294 55.97 12.31 38.21
CA ALA A 294 57.31 11.73 38.14
C ALA A 294 58.38 12.81 37.93
N ARG A 295 58.19 13.74 36.99
CA ARG A 295 59.11 14.88 36.79
C ARG A 295 59.22 15.78 38.03
N LYS A 296 58.11 16.03 38.72
CA LYS A 296 58.13 16.79 39.99
C LYS A 296 58.93 16.06 41.07
N LEU A 297 58.79 14.73 41.16
CA LEU A 297 59.57 13.90 42.08
C LEU A 297 61.06 13.90 41.72
N GLU A 298 61.42 13.85 40.43
CA GLU A 298 62.81 14.00 39.97
C GLU A 298 63.39 15.36 40.38
N VAL A 299 62.66 16.45 40.19
CA VAL A 299 63.11 17.79 40.64
C VAL A 299 63.31 17.82 42.17
N VAL A 300 62.37 17.29 42.94
CA VAL A 300 62.52 17.18 44.40
C VAL A 300 63.75 16.34 44.77
N GLN A 301 63.98 15.23 44.06
CA GLN A 301 65.16 14.39 44.27
C GLN A 301 66.47 15.14 43.96
N THR A 302 66.53 15.90 42.87
CA THR A 302 67.72 16.72 42.55
C THR A 302 67.97 17.84 43.56
N VAL A 303 66.91 18.46 44.10
CA VAL A 303 67.03 19.48 45.15
C VAL A 303 67.54 18.84 46.45
N LEU A 304 67.00 17.68 46.85
CA LEU A 304 67.48 16.95 48.03
C LEU A 304 68.95 16.54 47.89
N GLN A 305 69.36 16.06 46.71
CA GLN A 305 70.77 15.73 46.43
C GLN A 305 71.67 16.98 46.52
N SER A 306 71.23 18.12 45.99
CA SER A 306 71.99 19.37 46.10
C SER A 306 72.08 19.92 47.53
N LEU A 307 71.06 19.68 48.37
CA LEU A 307 71.06 20.02 49.80
C LEU A 307 72.02 19.11 50.58
N GLU A 308 72.05 17.82 50.26
CA GLU A 308 72.99 16.86 50.84
C GLU A 308 74.45 17.19 50.45
N GLU A 309 74.68 17.61 49.20
CA GLU A 309 75.99 18.10 48.75
C GLU A 309 76.42 19.43 49.41
N THR A 310 75.49 20.36 49.64
CA THR A 310 75.80 21.65 50.31
C THR A 310 75.98 21.52 51.82
N GLU A 311 75.29 20.59 52.50
CA GLU A 311 75.58 20.27 53.91
C GLU A 311 76.99 19.65 54.07
N MET A 312 77.46 18.88 53.09
CA MET A 312 78.84 18.36 53.08
C MET A 312 79.93 19.41 52.79
N GLU A 313 79.61 20.52 52.12
CA GLU A 313 80.55 21.64 51.91
C GLU A 313 80.65 22.61 53.10
N VAL A 314 79.65 22.64 53.99
CA VAL A 314 79.66 23.53 55.18
C VAL A 314 80.41 22.92 56.37
N ASP A 315 80.56 21.58 56.40
CA ASP A 315 81.32 20.85 57.42
C ASP A 315 82.78 20.49 56.99
N GLY A 316 83.30 21.14 55.93
CA GLY A 316 84.67 21.00 55.42
C GLY A 316 85.66 22.08 55.90
#